data_AF-A0A158JYS6-F1
#
_entry.id   AF-A0A158JYS6-F1
#
_cell.length_a   1.000
_cell.length_b   1.000
_cell.length_c   1.000
_cell.angle_alpha   90.00
_cell.angle_beta   90.00
_cell.angle_gamma   90.00
#
_symmetry.space_group_name_H-M   'P 1'
#
loop_
_entity.id
_entity.type
_entity.pdbx_description
1 polymer ?
#
loop_
_entity_poly.entity_id
_entity_poly.type
_entity_poly.pdbx_seq_one_letter_code
_entity_poly.pdbx_strand_id
1 'polypeptide(L)'
;MQLDIFADSRDVMLRNDVLDALQRRHAAAARQAWQRMADEYPGDDTLIALTMLVGELEGAATAYFTDHQALDAARRALSEDVEPAAVRLFGESAARAWLIPCWRALAQRGTPLTFRADDSDNHAAPLWLRAGDWAAATEAIEQIESWRRIPTPLMWMAHARYCSDGLGAAWPLLTELAWLSPGRFASLVAELRDPPLDALVRKFDAQFEGAGQTADLAWFPAWVLVEKAALASRIREAQPSRHTSPERATRLLLQILDLERRGSQHDLVDRRKALRDLHVGLYAAYLKTR
;
A
#
# COMPACT_ATOMS: atom_id res chain seq x y z
N MET A 1 28.69 -25.47 -38.74
CA MET A 1 28.13 -24.56 -37.71
C MET A 1 26.61 -24.73 -37.68
N GLN A 2 26.15 -25.90 -37.21
CA GLN A 2 24.73 -26.30 -37.18
C GLN A 2 24.37 -27.04 -35.86
N LEU A 3 25.32 -27.07 -34.91
CA LEU A 3 25.20 -27.72 -33.60
C LEU A 3 24.73 -26.76 -32.50
N ASP A 4 24.94 -25.44 -32.65
CA ASP A 4 24.49 -24.42 -31.68
C ASP A 4 22.95 -24.37 -31.55
N ILE A 5 22.22 -24.44 -32.66
CA ILE A 5 20.76 -24.25 -32.68
C ILE A 5 20.02 -25.37 -31.91
N PHE A 6 20.60 -26.57 -31.80
CA PHE A 6 20.00 -27.67 -31.04
C PHE A 6 20.41 -27.67 -29.57
N ALA A 7 21.60 -27.17 -29.24
CA ALA A 7 22.02 -26.95 -27.86
C ALA A 7 21.17 -25.84 -27.21
N ASP A 8 20.94 -24.75 -27.96
CA ASP A 8 20.09 -23.60 -27.61
C ASP A 8 18.59 -23.92 -27.55
N SER A 9 18.16 -25.06 -28.11
CA SER A 9 16.76 -25.49 -27.99
C SER A 9 16.54 -26.46 -26.82
N ARG A 10 17.58 -27.21 -26.44
CA ARG A 10 17.51 -28.16 -25.34
C ARG A 10 17.68 -27.49 -23.98
N ASP A 11 18.59 -26.53 -23.84
CA ASP A 11 18.72 -25.74 -22.61
C ASP A 11 17.42 -24.95 -22.33
N VAL A 12 16.83 -24.34 -23.38
CA VAL A 12 15.57 -23.60 -23.29
C VAL A 12 14.42 -24.53 -22.92
N MET A 13 14.34 -25.72 -23.51
CA MET A 13 13.33 -26.72 -23.16
C MET A 13 13.45 -27.16 -21.69
N LEU A 14 14.66 -27.49 -21.22
CA LEU A 14 14.88 -27.88 -19.83
C LEU A 14 14.58 -26.75 -18.85
N ARG A 15 14.96 -25.51 -19.18
CA ARG A 15 14.61 -24.32 -18.39
C ARG A 15 13.09 -24.15 -18.31
N ASN A 16 12.40 -24.28 -19.44
CA ASN A 16 10.94 -24.19 -19.49
C ASN A 16 10.28 -25.29 -18.67
N ASP A 17 10.77 -26.54 -18.68
CA ASP A 17 10.26 -27.61 -17.81
C ASP A 17 10.29 -27.21 -16.32
N VAL A 18 11.39 -26.59 -15.86
CA VAL A 18 11.48 -26.12 -14.46
C VAL A 18 10.48 -25.00 -14.20
N LEU A 19 10.43 -24.00 -15.09
CA LEU A 19 9.52 -22.85 -14.95
C LEU A 19 8.05 -23.29 -14.95
N ASP A 20 7.69 -24.23 -15.82
CA ASP A 20 6.36 -24.83 -15.91
C ASP A 20 5.96 -25.53 -14.60
N ALA A 21 6.87 -26.31 -14.02
CA ALA A 21 6.64 -26.97 -12.74
C ALA A 21 6.54 -25.98 -11.57
N LEU A 22 7.37 -24.93 -11.58
CA LEU A 22 7.33 -23.83 -10.61
C LEU A 22 6.03 -23.03 -10.71
N GLN A 23 5.55 -22.72 -11.91
CA GLN A 23 4.28 -22.01 -12.14
C GLN A 23 3.09 -22.83 -11.64
N ARG A 24 3.11 -24.15 -11.85
CA ARG A 24 2.11 -25.07 -11.28
C ARG A 24 2.30 -25.28 -9.77
N ARG A 25 3.38 -24.77 -9.18
CA ARG A 25 3.80 -24.95 -7.78
C ARG A 25 3.99 -26.42 -7.37
N HIS A 26 4.41 -27.28 -8.31
CA HIS A 26 4.73 -28.68 -8.03
C HIS A 26 6.21 -28.82 -7.62
N ALA A 27 6.49 -28.68 -6.32
CA ALA A 27 7.85 -28.71 -5.76
C ALA A 27 8.70 -29.90 -6.23
N ALA A 28 8.17 -31.13 -6.11
CA ALA A 28 8.88 -32.35 -6.49
C ALA A 28 9.20 -32.40 -8.01
N ALA A 29 8.25 -32.00 -8.85
CA ALA A 29 8.46 -31.96 -10.30
C ALA A 29 9.47 -30.88 -10.69
N ALA A 30 9.42 -29.72 -10.03
CA ALA A 30 10.34 -28.62 -10.26
C ALA A 30 11.78 -29.01 -9.85
N ARG A 31 11.94 -29.71 -8.72
CA ARG A 31 13.24 -30.26 -8.28
C ARG A 31 13.81 -31.27 -9.26
N GLN A 32 12.99 -32.20 -9.75
CA GLN A 32 13.42 -33.20 -10.73
C GLN A 32 13.80 -32.57 -12.07
N ALA A 33 13.01 -31.59 -12.55
CA ALA A 33 13.34 -30.83 -13.75
C ALA A 33 14.64 -30.02 -13.57
N TRP A 34 14.82 -29.38 -12.41
CA TRP A 34 16.03 -28.62 -12.10
C TRP A 34 17.27 -29.51 -12.04
N GLN A 35 17.19 -30.71 -11.44
CA GLN A 35 18.30 -31.67 -11.40
C GLN A 35 18.72 -32.08 -12.82
N ARG A 36 17.76 -32.40 -13.70
CA ARG A 36 18.05 -32.72 -15.11
C ARG A 36 18.76 -31.56 -15.81
N MET A 37 18.30 -30.32 -15.59
CA MET A 37 18.95 -29.13 -16.16
C MET A 37 20.37 -28.92 -15.61
N ALA A 38 20.57 -29.07 -14.30
CA ALA A 38 21.86 -28.88 -13.64
C ALA A 38 22.89 -29.93 -14.07
N ASP A 39 22.45 -31.18 -14.28
CA ASP A 39 23.30 -32.27 -14.75
C ASP A 39 23.76 -32.05 -16.20
N GLU A 40 22.88 -31.54 -17.06
CA GLU A 40 23.18 -31.33 -18.48
C GLU A 40 23.86 -29.98 -18.77
N TYR A 41 23.53 -28.94 -18.02
CA TYR A 41 23.99 -27.55 -18.23
C TYR A 41 24.43 -26.90 -16.91
N PRO A 42 25.49 -27.41 -16.22
CA PRO A 42 25.89 -26.93 -14.90
C PRO A 42 26.37 -25.46 -14.87
N GLY A 43 26.71 -24.88 -16.02
CA GLY A 43 27.16 -23.49 -16.15
C GLY A 43 26.04 -22.48 -16.43
N ASP A 44 24.79 -22.91 -16.49
CA ASP A 44 23.66 -22.01 -16.78
C ASP A 44 23.43 -21.02 -15.62
N ASP A 45 23.32 -19.74 -15.96
CA ASP A 45 23.27 -18.62 -15.01
C ASP A 45 21.91 -18.50 -14.28
N THR A 46 20.91 -19.27 -14.70
CA THR A 46 19.57 -19.32 -14.09
C THR A 46 19.45 -20.37 -12.99
N LEU A 47 20.38 -21.33 -12.90
CA LEU A 47 20.31 -22.45 -11.96
C LEU A 47 20.17 -22.02 -10.50
N ILE A 48 20.88 -20.96 -10.08
CA ILE A 48 20.82 -20.43 -8.71
C ILE A 48 19.41 -19.89 -8.41
N ALA A 49 18.86 -19.08 -9.32
CA ALA A 49 17.53 -18.53 -9.16
C ALA A 49 16.47 -19.63 -9.17
N LEU A 50 16.59 -20.62 -10.06
CA LEU A 50 15.67 -21.76 -10.13
C LEU A 50 15.71 -22.59 -8.84
N THR A 51 16.90 -22.90 -8.30
CA THR A 51 17.02 -23.68 -7.05
C THR A 51 16.40 -22.93 -5.88
N MET A 52 16.52 -21.60 -5.84
CA MET A 52 15.92 -20.77 -4.80
C MET A 52 14.39 -20.84 -4.83
N LEU A 53 13.78 -20.71 -6.01
CA LEU A 53 12.32 -20.83 -6.16
C LEU A 53 11.82 -22.24 -5.84
N VAL A 54 12.58 -23.29 -6.21
CA VAL A 54 12.27 -24.67 -5.84
C VAL A 54 12.35 -24.86 -4.31
N GLY A 55 13.40 -24.33 -3.68
CA GLY A 55 13.59 -24.37 -2.23
C GLY A 55 12.45 -23.70 -1.47
N GLU A 56 11.95 -22.56 -1.95
CA GLU A 56 10.78 -21.90 -1.35
C GLU A 56 9.51 -22.77 -1.42
N LEU A 57 9.29 -23.51 -2.51
CA LEU A 57 8.14 -24.43 -2.60
C LEU A 57 8.28 -25.64 -1.68
N GLU A 58 9.49 -26.17 -1.52
CA GLU A 58 9.76 -27.31 -0.64
C GLU A 58 9.74 -26.94 0.84
N GLY A 59 10.22 -25.74 1.18
CA GLY A 59 10.33 -25.21 2.53
C GLY A 59 9.03 -24.65 3.10
N ALA A 60 7.88 -24.90 2.46
CA ALA A 60 6.56 -24.38 2.83
C ALA A 60 6.13 -24.85 4.23
N ALA A 61 6.64 -24.18 5.26
CA ALA A 61 6.30 -24.42 6.65
C ALA A 61 4.87 -23.97 6.95
N THR A 62 4.17 -24.73 7.79
CA THR A 62 2.81 -24.41 8.24
C THR A 62 2.76 -23.90 9.68
N ALA A 63 3.86 -24.02 10.43
CA ALA A 63 3.94 -23.58 11.81
C ALA A 63 3.93 -22.06 11.92
N TYR A 64 3.18 -21.55 12.91
CA TYR A 64 3.19 -20.15 13.30
C TYR A 64 4.58 -19.69 13.74
N PHE A 65 4.88 -18.41 13.54
CA PHE A 65 6.10 -17.80 14.08
C PHE A 65 5.98 -17.63 15.59
N THR A 66 7.09 -17.89 16.29
CA THR A 66 7.20 -17.71 17.75
C THR A 66 7.41 -16.27 18.16
N ASP A 67 8.04 -15.47 17.29
CA ASP A 67 8.44 -14.10 17.55
C ASP A 67 8.62 -13.29 16.25
N HIS A 68 8.75 -11.97 16.41
CA HIS A 68 8.94 -11.02 15.32
C HIS A 68 10.26 -11.21 14.57
N GLN A 69 11.31 -11.72 15.22
CA GLN A 69 12.61 -11.92 14.56
C GLN A 69 12.54 -13.06 13.54
N ALA A 70 11.84 -14.15 13.88
CA ALA A 70 11.61 -15.25 12.96
C ALA A 70 10.75 -14.80 11.76
N LEU A 71 9.74 -13.96 12.00
CA LEU A 71 8.96 -13.37 10.92
C LEU A 71 9.80 -12.43 10.05
N ASP A 72 10.61 -11.55 10.64
CA ASP A 72 11.48 -10.62 9.93
C ASP A 72 12.46 -11.36 9.00
N ALA A 73 13.11 -12.40 9.52
CA ALA A 73 14.05 -13.21 8.73
C ALA A 73 13.36 -13.85 7.52
N ALA A 74 12.17 -14.43 7.72
CA ALA A 74 11.40 -15.05 6.63
C ALA A 74 10.86 -14.00 5.63
N ARG A 75 10.42 -12.84 6.12
CA ARG A 75 9.97 -11.71 5.27
C ARG A 75 11.10 -11.18 4.41
N ARG A 76 12.30 -10.98 4.99
CA ARG A 76 13.48 -10.52 4.25
C ARG A 76 13.94 -11.55 3.23
N ALA A 77 14.03 -12.82 3.58
CA ALA A 77 14.36 -13.87 2.61
C ALA A 77 13.40 -13.87 1.40
N LEU A 78 12.09 -13.70 1.65
CA LEU A 78 11.11 -13.62 0.58
C LEU A 78 11.26 -12.35 -0.28
N SER A 79 11.52 -11.19 0.33
CA SER A 79 11.65 -9.90 -0.39
C SER A 79 13.00 -9.65 -1.05
N GLU A 80 14.10 -10.07 -0.43
CA GLU A 80 15.47 -9.74 -0.83
C GLU A 80 16.08 -10.81 -1.74
N ASP A 81 15.64 -12.07 -1.59
CA ASP A 81 16.18 -13.19 -2.37
C ASP A 81 15.15 -13.74 -3.37
N VAL A 82 14.01 -14.22 -2.87
CA VAL A 82 13.03 -14.97 -3.68
C VAL A 82 12.30 -14.08 -4.69
N GLU A 83 11.88 -12.89 -4.28
CA GLU A 83 11.16 -11.95 -5.14
C GLU A 83 12.01 -11.49 -6.35
N PRO A 84 13.26 -11.04 -6.19
CA PRO A 84 14.15 -10.75 -7.33
C PRO A 84 14.39 -11.96 -8.23
N ALA A 85 14.56 -13.16 -7.66
CA ALA A 85 14.72 -14.38 -8.44
C ALA A 85 13.46 -14.69 -9.29
N ALA A 86 12.27 -14.54 -8.71
CA ALA A 86 11.01 -14.72 -9.40
C ALA A 86 10.83 -13.69 -10.52
N VAL A 87 11.15 -12.41 -10.27
CA VAL A 87 11.06 -11.35 -11.29
C VAL A 87 12.04 -11.61 -12.44
N ARG A 88 13.27 -12.03 -12.15
CA ARG A 88 14.27 -12.37 -13.19
C ARG A 88 13.79 -13.50 -14.10
N LEU A 89 13.14 -14.52 -13.55
CA LEU A 89 12.77 -15.73 -14.29
C LEU A 89 11.40 -15.66 -14.97
N PHE A 90 10.41 -15.04 -14.33
CA PHE A 90 9.04 -14.98 -14.84
C PHE A 90 8.65 -13.61 -15.43
N GLY A 91 9.43 -12.57 -15.16
CA GLY A 91 9.02 -11.18 -15.37
C GLY A 91 8.07 -10.69 -14.27
N GLU A 92 7.87 -9.37 -14.19
CA GLU A 92 7.23 -8.71 -13.05
C GLU A 92 5.79 -9.20 -12.77
N SER A 93 4.97 -9.34 -13.80
CA SER A 93 3.56 -9.74 -13.66
C SER A 93 3.39 -11.18 -13.17
N ALA A 94 4.08 -12.13 -13.81
CA ALA A 94 3.99 -13.54 -13.45
C ALA A 94 4.70 -13.83 -12.12
N ALA A 95 5.79 -13.12 -11.80
CA ALA A 95 6.42 -13.20 -10.49
C ALA A 95 5.47 -12.74 -9.39
N ARG A 96 4.77 -11.61 -9.57
CA ARG A 96 3.77 -11.13 -8.61
C ARG A 96 2.69 -12.18 -8.37
N ALA A 97 2.14 -12.78 -9.43
CA ALA A 97 1.14 -13.84 -9.30
C ALA A 97 1.68 -15.07 -8.56
N TRP A 98 2.93 -15.46 -8.84
CA TRP A 98 3.59 -16.58 -8.19
C TRP A 98 3.91 -16.34 -6.70
N LEU A 99 4.21 -15.10 -6.32
CA LEU A 99 4.55 -14.73 -4.94
C LEU A 99 3.33 -14.60 -4.02
N ILE A 100 2.12 -14.38 -4.55
CA ILE A 100 0.89 -14.21 -3.74
C ILE A 100 0.71 -15.33 -2.70
N PRO A 101 0.77 -16.63 -3.05
CA PRO A 101 0.64 -17.71 -2.07
C PRO A 101 1.76 -17.71 -1.01
N CYS A 102 2.98 -17.28 -1.36
CA CYS A 102 4.09 -17.19 -0.40
C CYS A 102 3.83 -16.08 0.63
N TRP A 103 3.39 -14.90 0.17
CA TRP A 103 2.99 -13.81 1.05
C TRP A 103 1.81 -14.19 1.96
N ARG A 104 0.81 -14.91 1.43
CA ARG A 104 -0.31 -15.42 2.25
C ARG A 104 0.16 -16.39 3.33
N ALA A 105 1.02 -17.34 2.98
CA ALA A 105 1.55 -18.30 3.95
C ALA A 105 2.33 -17.58 5.06
N LEU A 106 3.16 -16.60 4.70
CA LEU A 106 3.89 -15.79 5.67
C LEU A 106 2.95 -15.00 6.60
N ALA A 107 1.93 -14.36 6.03
CA ALA A 107 0.93 -13.60 6.76
C ALA A 107 0.16 -14.48 7.75
N GLN A 108 -0.30 -15.67 7.31
CA GLN A 108 -1.00 -16.63 8.14
C GLN A 108 -0.15 -17.12 9.31
N ARG A 109 1.14 -17.40 9.06
CA ARG A 109 2.08 -17.82 10.11
C ARG A 109 2.38 -16.70 11.11
N GLY A 110 2.29 -15.44 10.67
CA GLY A 110 2.49 -14.26 11.49
C GLY A 110 1.25 -13.82 12.30
N THR A 111 0.06 -14.37 12.03
CA THR A 111 -1.20 -13.96 12.68
C THR A 111 -1.15 -13.90 14.22
N PRO A 112 -0.50 -14.83 14.95
CA PRO A 112 -0.46 -14.76 16.42
C PRO A 112 0.40 -13.61 16.98
N LEU A 113 1.25 -12.97 16.16
CA LEU A 113 2.16 -11.93 16.61
C LEU A 113 1.40 -10.62 16.82
N THR A 114 1.59 -10.00 17.98
CA THR A 114 1.00 -8.70 18.30
C THR A 114 1.69 -7.57 17.55
N PHE A 115 0.94 -6.50 17.27
CA PHE A 115 1.50 -5.31 16.64
C PHE A 115 2.54 -4.62 17.53
N ARG A 116 3.68 -4.23 16.94
CA ARG A 116 4.73 -3.43 17.56
C ARG A 116 4.99 -2.19 16.70
N ALA A 117 4.89 -1.00 17.28
CA ALA A 117 5.03 0.25 16.53
C ALA A 117 6.45 0.43 15.96
N ASP A 118 7.47 0.03 16.72
CA ASP A 118 8.88 0.11 16.32
C ASP A 118 9.27 -0.96 15.28
N ASP A 119 8.39 -1.94 15.06
CA ASP A 119 8.62 -3.07 14.15
C ASP A 119 7.34 -3.39 13.35
N SER A 120 6.78 -2.34 12.75
CA SER A 120 5.44 -2.43 12.13
C SER A 120 5.40 -3.35 10.91
N ASP A 121 6.51 -3.51 10.20
CA ASP A 121 6.54 -4.33 8.98
C ASP A 121 6.47 -5.83 9.28
N ASN A 122 6.73 -6.22 10.54
CA ASN A 122 6.66 -7.60 11.03
C ASN A 122 5.33 -7.86 11.76
N HIS A 123 4.24 -7.50 11.09
CA HIS A 123 2.87 -7.81 11.49
C HIS A 123 2.14 -8.51 10.33
N ALA A 124 1.09 -9.28 10.60
CA ALA A 124 0.36 -10.00 9.56
C ALA A 124 -0.30 -9.08 8.52
N ALA A 125 -0.81 -7.91 8.94
CA ALA A 125 -1.52 -6.97 8.07
C ALA A 125 -0.75 -6.53 6.79
N PRO A 126 0.48 -5.99 6.88
CA PRO A 126 1.24 -5.60 5.68
C PRO A 126 1.54 -6.79 4.76
N LEU A 127 1.64 -8.01 5.29
CA LEU A 127 1.87 -9.22 4.50
C LEU A 127 0.60 -9.64 3.73
N TRP A 128 -0.58 -9.52 4.36
CA TRP A 128 -1.86 -9.68 3.67
C TRP A 128 -2.07 -8.64 2.57
N LEU A 129 -1.64 -7.39 2.78
CA LEU A 129 -1.64 -6.37 1.73
C LEU A 129 -0.75 -6.77 0.54
N ARG A 130 0.47 -7.25 0.80
CA ARG A 130 1.38 -7.75 -0.25
C ARG A 130 0.80 -8.95 -1.01
N ALA A 131 0.01 -9.77 -0.33
CA ALA A 131 -0.70 -10.91 -0.92
C ALA A 131 -1.96 -10.53 -1.72
N GLY A 132 -2.39 -9.26 -1.68
CA GLY A 132 -3.64 -8.83 -2.28
C GLY A 132 -4.90 -9.33 -1.58
N ASP A 133 -4.78 -9.76 -0.31
CA ASP A 133 -5.90 -10.23 0.50
C ASP A 133 -6.40 -9.11 1.43
N TRP A 134 -7.20 -8.22 0.85
CA TRP A 134 -7.66 -7.00 1.51
C TRP A 134 -8.59 -7.27 2.70
N ALA A 135 -9.35 -8.37 2.63
CA ALA A 135 -10.24 -8.80 3.71
C ALA A 135 -9.42 -9.28 4.92
N ALA A 136 -8.48 -10.19 4.70
CA ALA A 136 -7.59 -10.67 5.78
C ALA A 136 -6.72 -9.54 6.35
N ALA A 137 -6.27 -8.59 5.51
CA ALA A 137 -5.57 -7.40 5.98
C ALA A 137 -6.45 -6.55 6.90
N THR A 138 -7.70 -6.29 6.49
CA THR A 138 -8.68 -5.52 7.28
C THR A 138 -8.92 -6.17 8.64
N GLU A 139 -9.18 -7.48 8.66
CA GLU A 139 -9.38 -8.24 9.90
C GLU A 139 -8.17 -8.15 10.82
N ALA A 140 -6.96 -8.34 10.28
CA ALA A 140 -5.72 -8.25 11.06
C ALA A 140 -5.49 -6.84 11.63
N ILE A 141 -5.86 -5.78 10.91
CA ILE A 141 -5.74 -4.39 11.39
C ILE A 141 -6.75 -4.12 12.51
N GLU A 142 -7.98 -4.62 12.38
CA GLU A 142 -9.05 -4.42 13.37
C GLU A 142 -8.73 -5.07 14.72
N GLN A 143 -7.86 -6.08 14.76
CA GLN A 143 -7.33 -6.66 16.00
C GLN A 143 -6.32 -5.76 16.74
N ILE A 144 -5.77 -4.74 16.07
CA ILE A 144 -4.84 -3.80 16.70
C ILE A 144 -5.66 -2.79 17.51
N GLU A 145 -5.42 -2.75 18.82
CA GLU A 145 -6.08 -1.79 19.70
C GLU A 145 -5.82 -0.35 19.23
N SER A 146 -6.89 0.43 19.12
CA SER A 146 -6.82 1.84 18.68
C SER A 146 -6.11 2.04 17.34
N TRP A 147 -6.15 1.06 16.42
CA TRP A 147 -5.46 1.10 15.12
C TRP A 147 -5.63 2.42 14.36
N ARG A 148 -6.83 3.02 14.41
CA ARG A 148 -7.18 4.26 13.71
C ARG A 148 -6.44 5.50 14.25
N ARG A 149 -5.89 5.42 15.47
CA ARG A 149 -5.06 6.48 16.10
C ARG A 149 -3.56 6.28 15.88
N ILE A 150 -3.16 5.16 15.28
CA ILE A 150 -1.77 4.81 15.02
C ILE A 150 -1.51 5.02 13.52
N PRO A 151 -0.50 5.81 13.11
CA PRO A 151 -0.30 6.15 11.70
C PRO A 151 -0.15 4.95 10.76
N THR A 152 0.60 3.92 11.19
CA THR A 152 0.92 2.77 10.33
C THR A 152 -0.29 1.87 10.08
N PRO A 153 -1.04 1.40 11.10
CA PRO A 153 -2.28 0.67 10.88
C PRO A 153 -3.36 1.48 10.14
N LEU A 154 -3.46 2.79 10.39
CA LEU A 154 -4.38 3.65 9.63
C LEU A 154 -4.03 3.69 8.14
N MET A 155 -2.74 3.79 7.79
CA MET A 155 -2.27 3.74 6.41
C MET A 155 -2.61 2.40 5.76
N TRP A 156 -2.39 1.27 6.45
CA TRP A 156 -2.75 -0.05 5.95
C TRP A 156 -4.26 -0.18 5.70
N MET A 157 -5.10 0.33 6.61
CA MET A 157 -6.55 0.29 6.42
C MET A 157 -6.98 1.16 5.24
N ALA A 158 -6.38 2.34 5.08
CA ALA A 158 -6.66 3.21 3.94
C ALA A 158 -6.29 2.51 2.61
N HIS A 159 -5.16 1.81 2.57
CA HIS A 159 -4.75 0.99 1.42
C HIS A 159 -5.76 -0.15 1.16
N ALA A 160 -6.07 -0.97 2.17
CA ALA A 160 -7.02 -2.07 2.04
C ALA A 160 -8.40 -1.60 1.52
N ARG A 161 -8.93 -0.51 2.09
CA ARG A 161 -10.22 0.07 1.67
C ARG A 161 -10.18 0.65 0.26
N TYR A 162 -9.07 1.25 -0.14
CA TYR A 162 -8.91 1.68 -1.53
C TYR A 162 -8.97 0.49 -2.49
N CYS A 163 -8.24 -0.59 -2.20
CA CYS A 163 -8.19 -1.76 -3.08
C CYS A 163 -9.50 -2.56 -3.12
N SER A 164 -10.26 -2.60 -2.02
CA SER A 164 -11.55 -3.28 -1.95
C SER A 164 -12.72 -2.46 -2.51
N ASP A 165 -12.82 -1.20 -2.09
CA ASP A 165 -14.05 -0.39 -2.21
C ASP A 165 -13.82 0.89 -3.04
N GLY A 166 -12.59 1.12 -3.50
CA GLY A 166 -12.18 2.28 -4.29
C GLY A 166 -11.92 3.55 -3.47
N LEU A 167 -11.52 4.61 -4.18
CA LEU A 167 -11.14 5.90 -3.58
C LEU A 167 -12.23 6.52 -2.71
N GLY A 168 -13.51 6.29 -3.06
CA GLY A 168 -14.66 6.79 -2.31
C GLY A 168 -14.65 6.37 -0.84
N ALA A 169 -14.32 5.10 -0.58
CA ALA A 169 -14.25 4.53 0.77
C ALA A 169 -12.95 4.87 1.50
N ALA A 170 -11.87 5.17 0.76
CA ALA A 170 -10.57 5.54 1.34
C ALA A 170 -10.52 6.99 1.84
N TRP A 171 -11.33 7.90 1.28
CA TRP A 171 -11.32 9.34 1.62
C TRP A 171 -11.34 9.69 3.12
N PRO A 172 -12.19 9.06 3.96
CA PRO A 172 -12.19 9.34 5.40
C PRO A 172 -10.84 9.00 6.05
N LEU A 173 -10.26 7.86 5.69
CA LEU A 173 -9.01 7.36 6.25
C LEU A 173 -7.80 8.14 5.72
N LEU A 174 -7.80 8.50 4.43
CA LEU A 174 -6.80 9.38 3.83
C LEU A 174 -6.80 10.77 4.49
N THR A 175 -7.99 11.29 4.82
CA THR A 175 -8.14 12.55 5.56
C THR A 175 -7.51 12.47 6.94
N GLU A 176 -7.83 11.41 7.70
CA GLU A 176 -7.25 11.19 9.02
C GLU A 176 -5.74 10.98 8.98
N LEU A 177 -5.26 10.24 7.97
CA LEU A 177 -3.84 9.97 7.79
C LEU A 177 -3.07 11.25 7.45
N ALA A 178 -3.64 12.12 6.61
CA ALA A 178 -3.05 13.42 6.31
C ALA A 178 -2.90 14.27 7.58
N TRP A 179 -3.88 14.26 8.49
CA TRP A 179 -3.77 14.99 9.76
C TRP A 179 -2.78 14.36 10.74
N LEU A 180 -2.74 13.04 10.80
CA LEU A 180 -1.97 12.30 11.80
C LEU A 180 -0.50 12.15 11.40
N SER A 181 -0.24 11.89 10.12
CA SER A 181 1.09 11.63 9.59
C SER A 181 1.16 11.99 8.09
N PRO A 182 1.36 13.28 7.75
CA PRO A 182 1.45 13.76 6.38
C PRO A 182 2.44 12.99 5.50
N GLY A 183 3.58 12.57 6.06
CA GLY A 183 4.58 11.76 5.34
C GLY A 183 4.05 10.39 4.90
N ARG A 184 3.28 9.70 5.75
CA ARG A 184 2.65 8.42 5.40
C ARG A 184 1.51 8.59 4.42
N PHE A 185 0.77 9.69 4.51
CA PHE A 185 -0.19 10.07 3.49
C PHE A 185 0.49 10.23 2.12
N ALA A 186 1.61 10.96 2.05
CA ALA A 186 2.38 11.14 0.82
C ALA A 186 2.88 9.79 0.26
N SER A 187 3.45 8.93 1.10
CA SER A 187 3.90 7.59 0.71
C SER A 187 2.77 6.74 0.16
N LEU A 188 1.60 6.74 0.82
CA LEU A 188 0.45 5.97 0.37
C LEU A 188 -0.10 6.48 -0.97
N VAL A 189 -0.24 7.80 -1.15
CA VAL A 189 -0.67 8.36 -2.44
C VAL A 189 0.25 7.88 -3.57
N ALA A 190 1.57 7.95 -3.36
CA ALA A 190 2.55 7.50 -4.34
C ALA A 190 2.50 5.99 -4.62
N GLU A 191 2.14 5.18 -3.62
CA GLU A 191 1.95 3.74 -3.75
C GLU A 191 0.68 3.40 -4.54
N LEU A 192 -0.44 4.08 -4.26
CA LEU A 192 -1.72 3.83 -4.92
C LEU A 192 -1.71 4.19 -6.41
N ARG A 193 -0.94 5.22 -6.81
CA ARG A 193 -0.84 5.73 -8.19
C ARG A 193 -2.21 5.98 -8.84
N ASP A 194 -3.14 6.51 -8.05
CA ASP A 194 -4.51 6.82 -8.48
C ASP A 194 -4.52 8.16 -9.23
N PRO A 195 -4.80 8.20 -10.55
CA PRO A 195 -4.64 9.42 -11.33
C PRO A 195 -5.50 10.60 -10.84
N PRO A 196 -6.77 10.42 -10.43
CA PRO A 196 -7.56 11.47 -9.82
C PRO A 196 -6.98 12.05 -8.52
N LEU A 197 -6.46 11.19 -7.63
CA LEU A 197 -5.81 11.61 -6.39
C LEU A 197 -4.47 12.30 -6.65
N ASP A 198 -3.64 11.74 -7.53
CA ASP A 198 -2.35 12.32 -7.92
C ASP A 198 -2.51 13.71 -8.54
N ALA A 199 -3.54 13.91 -9.37
CA ALA A 199 -3.84 15.21 -9.95
C ALA A 199 -4.23 16.24 -8.88
N LEU A 200 -4.95 15.83 -7.83
CA LEU A 200 -5.29 16.70 -6.72
C LEU A 200 -4.07 17.07 -5.88
N VAL A 201 -3.20 16.10 -5.55
CA VAL A 201 -1.98 16.36 -4.77
C VAL A 201 -1.02 17.27 -5.54
N ARG A 202 -0.79 17.02 -6.84
CA ARG A 202 0.04 17.93 -7.66
C ARG A 202 -0.53 19.34 -7.73
N LYS A 203 -1.86 19.48 -7.82
CA LYS A 203 -2.51 20.78 -7.84
C LYS A 203 -2.41 21.48 -6.47
N PHE A 204 -2.51 20.73 -5.37
CA PHE A 204 -2.26 21.24 -4.02
C PHE A 204 -0.83 21.77 -3.90
N ASP A 205 0.17 20.98 -4.26
CA ASP A 205 1.59 21.38 -4.19
C ASP A 205 1.89 22.64 -5.01
N ALA A 206 1.20 22.83 -6.14
CA ALA A 206 1.39 23.99 -7.01
C ALA A 206 0.65 25.27 -6.53
N GLN A 207 -0.41 25.14 -5.73
CA GLN A 207 -1.34 26.24 -5.44
C GLN A 207 -1.49 26.57 -3.97
N PHE A 208 -1.12 25.66 -3.07
CA PHE A 208 -1.23 25.88 -1.64
C PHE A 208 -0.06 26.74 -1.14
N GLU A 209 -0.39 27.88 -0.56
CA GLU A 209 0.57 28.79 0.06
C GLU A 209 0.93 28.28 1.47
N GLY A 210 1.84 27.29 1.52
CA GLY A 210 2.38 26.69 2.75
C GLY A 210 3.87 26.94 2.95
N ALA A 211 4.49 26.16 3.83
CA ALA A 211 5.95 26.17 4.06
C ALA A 211 6.74 25.44 2.96
N GLY A 212 6.07 24.78 2.01
CA GLY A 212 6.68 23.93 0.98
C GLY A 212 7.19 22.59 1.53
N GLN A 213 6.63 22.12 2.65
CA GLN A 213 7.10 20.93 3.36
C GLN A 213 6.05 19.83 3.31
N THR A 214 6.47 18.57 3.48
CA THR A 214 5.55 17.43 3.59
C THR A 214 4.49 17.63 4.68
N ALA A 215 4.80 18.38 5.73
CA ALA A 215 3.86 18.74 6.80
C ALA A 215 2.64 19.54 6.28
N ASP A 216 2.77 20.28 5.18
CA ASP A 216 1.67 21.04 4.59
C ASP A 216 0.55 20.14 4.09
N LEU A 217 0.84 18.87 3.74
CA LEU A 217 -0.18 17.91 3.33
C LEU A 217 -1.25 17.65 4.42
N ALA A 218 -1.01 18.03 5.68
CA ALA A 218 -2.07 18.06 6.69
C ALA A 218 -3.24 18.97 6.30
N TRP A 219 -2.99 20.03 5.51
CA TRP A 219 -4.00 20.95 4.98
C TRP A 219 -4.69 20.45 3.71
N PHE A 220 -4.18 19.40 3.08
CA PHE A 220 -4.72 18.83 1.85
C PHE A 220 -6.24 18.57 1.94
N PRO A 221 -6.79 17.94 3.01
CA PRO A 221 -8.23 17.70 3.10
C PRO A 221 -9.06 18.99 3.19
N ALA A 222 -8.52 20.06 3.77
CA ALA A 222 -9.21 21.35 3.80
C ALA A 222 -9.20 21.99 2.40
N TRP A 223 -8.03 22.03 1.76
CA TRP A 223 -7.88 22.58 0.41
C TRP A 223 -8.71 21.82 -0.62
N VAL A 224 -8.77 20.49 -0.54
CA VAL A 224 -9.54 19.68 -1.50
C VAL A 224 -11.04 19.97 -1.44
N LEU A 225 -11.57 20.41 -0.28
CA LEU A 225 -12.98 20.81 -0.15
C LEU A 225 -13.28 22.14 -0.84
N VAL A 226 -12.29 23.02 -0.95
CA VAL A 226 -12.39 24.25 -1.76
C VAL A 226 -12.50 23.89 -3.23
N GLU A 227 -11.60 23.01 -3.69
CA GLU A 227 -11.50 22.60 -5.09
C GLU A 227 -12.60 21.65 -5.56
N LYS A 228 -13.03 20.74 -4.69
CA LYS A 228 -14.01 19.68 -4.99
C LYS A 228 -14.98 19.53 -3.83
N ALA A 229 -15.91 20.48 -3.70
CA ALA A 229 -16.96 20.47 -2.67
C ALA A 229 -17.82 19.19 -2.65
N ALA A 230 -17.92 18.47 -3.79
CA ALA A 230 -18.63 17.19 -3.87
C ALA A 230 -18.05 16.10 -2.95
N LEU A 231 -16.78 16.22 -2.52
CA LEU A 231 -16.14 15.28 -1.58
C LEU A 231 -16.59 15.50 -0.13
N ALA A 232 -17.38 16.54 0.16
CA ALA A 232 -17.78 16.89 1.53
C ALA A 232 -18.49 15.76 2.27
N SER A 233 -19.33 14.95 1.60
CA SER A 233 -20.01 13.82 2.25
C SER A 233 -19.01 12.77 2.74
N ARG A 234 -18.02 12.42 1.91
CA ARG A 234 -16.99 11.42 2.23
C ARG A 234 -16.02 11.93 3.29
N ILE A 235 -15.49 13.13 3.13
CA ILE A 235 -14.53 13.72 4.08
C ILE A 235 -15.16 13.93 5.46
N ARG A 236 -16.49 14.13 5.54
CA ARG A 236 -17.20 14.23 6.82
C ARG A 236 -17.15 12.96 7.66
N GLU A 237 -17.09 11.79 7.03
CA GLU A 237 -17.02 10.49 7.72
C GLU A 237 -15.67 10.28 8.43
N ALA A 238 -14.67 11.13 8.18
CA ALA A 238 -13.41 11.12 8.90
C ALA A 238 -13.64 11.34 10.40
N GLN A 239 -12.98 10.55 11.24
CA GLN A 239 -12.99 10.69 12.70
C GLN A 239 -12.11 11.85 13.18
N PRO A 240 -12.44 12.50 14.30
CA PRO A 240 -11.58 13.51 14.90
C PRO A 240 -10.22 12.93 15.30
N SER A 241 -9.16 13.74 15.18
CA SER A 241 -7.80 13.34 15.52
C SER A 241 -7.26 14.20 16.68
N ARG A 242 -6.33 15.11 16.41
CA ARG A 242 -5.64 15.94 17.42
C ARG A 242 -6.15 17.38 17.49
N HIS A 243 -7.19 17.71 16.72
CA HIS A 243 -7.77 19.05 16.61
C HIS A 243 -6.74 20.11 16.20
N THR A 244 -5.78 19.73 15.36
CA THR A 244 -4.78 20.64 14.80
C THR A 244 -5.45 21.71 13.95
N SER A 245 -4.73 22.79 13.65
CA SER A 245 -5.25 23.84 12.75
C SER A 245 -5.73 23.30 11.40
N PRO A 246 -5.02 22.40 10.70
CA PRO A 246 -5.51 21.78 9.46
C PRO A 246 -6.84 21.02 9.64
N GLU A 247 -6.97 20.20 10.69
CA GLU A 247 -8.21 19.47 10.97
C GLU A 247 -9.37 20.44 11.21
N ARG A 248 -9.16 21.46 12.05
CA ARG A 248 -10.16 22.50 12.33
C ARG A 248 -10.59 23.22 11.05
N ALA A 249 -9.67 23.48 10.14
CA ALA A 249 -9.97 24.12 8.85
C ALA A 249 -10.87 23.23 7.98
N THR A 250 -10.58 21.93 7.88
CA THR A 250 -11.44 20.98 7.15
C THR A 250 -12.85 20.94 7.75
N ARG A 251 -12.96 20.84 9.08
CA ARG A 251 -14.27 20.82 9.77
C ARG A 251 -15.04 22.12 9.55
N LEU A 252 -14.36 23.26 9.60
CA LEU A 252 -14.97 24.56 9.36
C LEU A 252 -15.47 24.70 7.91
N LEU A 253 -14.69 24.24 6.93
CA LEU A 253 -15.12 24.22 5.54
C LEU A 253 -16.34 23.32 5.33
N LEU A 254 -16.40 22.13 5.95
CA LEU A 254 -17.60 21.29 5.90
C LEU A 254 -18.85 22.01 6.44
N GLN A 255 -18.71 22.78 7.52
CA GLN A 255 -19.80 23.59 8.08
C GLN A 255 -20.21 24.71 7.11
N ILE A 256 -19.23 25.42 6.53
CA ILE A 256 -19.46 26.47 5.53
C ILE A 256 -20.26 25.90 4.34
N LEU A 257 -19.83 24.76 3.78
CA LEU A 257 -20.50 24.09 2.66
C LEU A 257 -21.94 23.64 3.00
N ASP A 258 -22.21 23.29 4.25
CA ASP A 258 -23.56 22.96 4.72
C ASP A 258 -24.44 24.21 4.84
N LEU A 259 -23.90 25.31 5.38
CA LEU A 259 -24.62 26.57 5.51
C LEU A 259 -24.93 27.20 4.15
N GLU A 260 -24.00 27.13 3.20
CA GLU A 260 -24.20 27.56 1.81
C GLU A 260 -25.37 26.82 1.16
N ARG A 261 -25.44 25.49 1.34
CA ARG A 261 -26.55 24.68 0.82
C ARG A 261 -27.90 25.00 1.45
N ARG A 262 -27.92 25.48 2.69
CA ARG A 262 -29.15 25.82 3.43
C ARG A 262 -29.57 27.29 3.30
N GLY A 263 -28.72 28.15 2.74
CA GLY A 263 -29.01 29.58 2.57
C GLY A 263 -28.88 30.43 3.85
N SER A 264 -28.23 29.93 4.90
CA SER A 264 -28.11 30.63 6.20
C SER A 264 -26.97 31.66 6.17
N GLN A 265 -27.26 32.88 5.67
CA GLN A 265 -26.24 33.91 5.44
C GLN A 265 -25.59 34.47 6.71
N HIS A 266 -26.31 34.57 7.84
CA HIS A 266 -25.78 35.17 9.07
C HIS A 266 -24.64 34.33 9.67
N ASP A 267 -24.89 33.04 9.90
CA ASP A 267 -23.89 32.11 10.43
C ASP A 267 -22.69 31.92 9.48
N LEU A 268 -22.91 32.10 8.18
CA LEU A 268 -21.87 31.95 7.16
C LEU A 268 -20.77 33.01 7.30
N VAL A 269 -21.10 34.24 7.69
CA VAL A 269 -20.13 35.33 7.88
C VAL A 269 -19.16 34.99 9.01
N ASP A 270 -19.66 34.51 10.14
CA ASP A 270 -18.83 34.15 11.28
C ASP A 270 -17.90 32.97 10.97
N ARG A 271 -18.40 31.96 10.25
CA ARG A 271 -17.59 30.80 9.83
C ARG A 271 -16.51 31.19 8.82
N ARG A 272 -16.83 32.08 7.86
CA ARG A 272 -15.85 32.63 6.91
C ARG A 272 -14.76 33.43 7.61
N LYS A 273 -15.14 34.25 8.61
CA LYS A 273 -14.18 34.98 9.45
C LYS A 273 -13.25 34.02 10.19
N ALA A 274 -13.79 32.99 10.84
CA ALA A 274 -12.99 31.98 11.53
C ALA A 274 -12.02 31.24 10.58
N LEU A 275 -12.40 31.00 9.31
CA LEU A 275 -11.53 30.35 8.32
C LEU A 275 -10.37 31.27 7.93
N ARG A 276 -10.66 32.55 7.70
CA ARG A 276 -9.64 33.57 7.41
C ARG A 276 -8.65 33.71 8.56
N ASP A 277 -9.14 33.78 9.79
CA ASP A 277 -8.33 33.94 10.99
C ASP A 277 -7.47 32.68 11.25
N LEU A 278 -7.91 31.52 10.76
CA LEU A 278 -7.16 30.26 10.85
C LEU A 278 -6.09 30.12 9.75
N HIS A 279 -6.42 30.47 8.51
CA HIS A 279 -5.47 30.43 7.38
C HIS A 279 -5.92 31.35 6.23
N VAL A 280 -5.17 32.44 6.03
CA VAL A 280 -5.50 33.47 5.02
C VAL A 280 -5.45 32.93 3.59
N GLY A 281 -4.41 32.16 3.23
CA GLY A 281 -4.26 31.58 1.88
C GLY A 281 -5.43 30.64 1.50
N LEU A 282 -5.78 29.70 2.38
CA LEU A 282 -6.93 28.81 2.21
C LEU A 282 -8.26 29.58 2.07
N TYR A 283 -8.47 30.63 2.87
CA TYR A 283 -9.65 31.49 2.73
C TYR A 283 -9.69 32.23 1.39
N ALA A 284 -8.55 32.76 0.93
CA ALA A 284 -8.44 33.41 -0.37
C ALA A 284 -8.73 32.43 -1.53
N ALA A 285 -8.23 31.19 -1.44
CA ALA A 285 -8.55 30.13 -2.40
C ALA A 285 -10.05 29.81 -2.39
N TYR A 286 -10.67 29.68 -1.21
CA TYR A 286 -12.10 29.48 -1.06
C TYR A 286 -12.92 30.57 -1.75
N LEU A 287 -12.58 31.85 -1.55
CA LEU A 287 -13.28 32.97 -2.19
C LEU A 287 -13.16 32.97 -3.73
N LYS A 288 -12.06 32.48 -4.30
CA LYS A 288 -11.89 32.40 -5.77
C LYS A 288 -12.80 31.36 -6.43
N THR A 289 -13.31 30.40 -5.67
CA THR A 289 -14.14 29.28 -6.17
C THR A 289 -15.64 29.47 -5.90
N ARG A 290 -16.05 30.66 -5.41
CA ARG A 290 -17.43 30.96 -5.02
C ARG A 290 -17.97 32.17 -5.75
#